data_AF-A0A1X1ZSS5-F1
#
_entry.id   AF-A0A1X1ZSS5-F1
#
_cell.length_a   1.000
_cell.length_b   1.000
_cell.length_c   1.000
_cell.angle_alpha   90.00
_cell.angle_beta   90.00
_cell.angle_gamma   90.00
#
_symmetry.space_group_name_H-M   'P 1'
#
loop_
_entity.id
_entity.type
_entity.pdbx_description
1 polymer ?
#
loop_
_entity_poly.entity_id
_entity_poly.type
_entity_poly.pdbx_seq_one_letter_code
_entity_poly.pdbx_strand_id
1 'polypeptide(L)'
;MRSLTTIGVIASTETAGSRVVARLRARDVAVIEMSRPHGVDLFSGRGLFRALAGVDVVIDVSNPPPGRPGGAGQAATRRRTRDLSKI
;
A
#
# COMPACT_ATOMS: atom_id res chain seq x y z
N MET A 1 -23.84 -4.88 -3.86
CA MET A 1 -22.85 -5.71 -3.12
C MET A 1 -21.67 -4.82 -2.77
N ARG A 2 -21.36 -4.60 -1.48
CA ARG A 2 -20.11 -3.91 -1.12
C ARG A 2 -18.99 -4.91 -1.36
N SER A 3 -18.10 -4.62 -2.32
CA SER A 3 -16.88 -5.40 -2.50
C SER A 3 -16.09 -5.36 -1.19
N LEU A 4 -15.64 -6.51 -0.71
CA LEU A 4 -14.72 -6.57 0.44
C LEU A 4 -13.51 -5.72 0.10
N THR A 5 -13.17 -4.75 0.96
CA THR A 5 -12.06 -3.83 0.69
C THR A 5 -10.74 -4.56 0.98
N THR A 6 -9.98 -4.85 -0.06
CA THR A 6 -8.62 -5.39 0.04
C THR A 6 -7.62 -4.24 0.02
N ILE A 7 -6.78 -4.16 1.06
CA ILE A 7 -5.81 -3.09 1.23
C ILE A 7 -4.38 -3.61 1.06
N GLY A 8 -3.66 -3.06 0.09
CA GLY A 8 -2.22 -3.23 -0.06
C GLY A 8 -1.46 -2.30 0.87
N VAL A 9 -0.44 -2.79 1.57
CA VAL A 9 0.44 -1.96 2.41
C VAL A 9 1.87 -2.06 1.91
N ILE A 10 2.37 -0.95 1.36
CA ILE A 10 3.76 -0.81 0.91
C ILE A 10 4.67 -0.51 2.11
N ALA A 11 5.87 -1.08 2.09
CA ALA A 11 6.81 -1.03 3.21
C ALA A 11 6.21 -1.62 4.50
N SER A 12 5.42 -2.71 4.36
CA SER A 12 4.67 -3.32 5.46
C SER A 12 5.51 -3.79 6.65
N THR A 13 6.80 -4.05 6.44
CA THR A 13 7.73 -4.52 7.47
C THR A 13 8.32 -3.41 8.32
N GLU A 14 8.15 -2.14 7.93
CA GLU A 14 8.68 -1.02 8.70
C GLU A 14 7.85 -0.72 9.95
N THR A 15 8.40 0.10 10.84
CA THR A 15 7.80 0.47 12.13
C THR A 15 6.40 1.05 12.01
N ALA A 16 6.12 1.83 10.96
CA ALA A 16 4.78 2.33 10.67
C ALA A 16 3.94 1.31 9.89
N GLY A 17 4.50 0.64 8.88
CA GLY A 17 3.82 -0.39 8.08
C GLY A 17 3.27 -1.55 8.94
N SER A 18 4.07 -2.08 9.86
CA SER A 18 3.68 -3.20 10.73
C SER A 18 2.51 -2.83 11.64
N ARG A 19 2.46 -1.59 12.14
CA ARG A 19 1.35 -1.05 12.92
C ARG A 19 0.08 -0.82 12.11
N VAL A 20 0.23 -0.45 10.83
CA VAL A 20 -0.91 -0.34 9.89
C VAL A 20 -1.49 -1.72 9.62
N VAL A 21 -0.66 -2.71 9.28
CA VAL A 21 -1.08 -4.10 9.06
C VAL A 21 -1.81 -4.65 10.27
N ALA A 22 -1.24 -4.49 11.47
CA ALA A 22 -1.86 -4.95 12.71
C ALA A 22 -3.24 -4.32 12.95
N ARG A 23 -3.39 -3.01 12.72
CA ARG A 23 -4.66 -2.29 12.88
C ARG A 23 -5.72 -2.64 11.84
N LEU A 24 -5.31 -2.98 10.62
CA LEU A 24 -6.23 -3.40 9.56
C LEU A 24 -6.72 -4.83 9.81
N ARG A 25 -5.82 -5.75 10.17
CA ARG A 25 -6.17 -7.12 10.55
C ARG A 25 -7.08 -7.17 11.78
N ALA A 26 -6.84 -6.33 12.78
CA ALA A 26 -7.71 -6.22 13.96
C ALA A 26 -9.14 -5.72 13.65
N ARG A 27 -9.40 -5.27 12.42
CA ARG A 27 -10.72 -4.83 11.94
C ARG A 27 -11.28 -5.75 10.85
N ASP A 28 -10.72 -6.96 10.72
CA ASP A 28 -11.10 -7.96 9.70
C ASP A 28 -11.00 -7.44 8.26
N VAL A 29 -10.10 -6.49 8.01
CA VAL A 29 -9.79 -6.00 6.67
C VAL A 29 -8.78 -6.94 6.00
N ALA A 30 -9.03 -7.33 4.76
CA ALA A 30 -8.08 -8.10 3.98
C ALA A 30 -6.84 -7.26 3.64
N VAL A 31 -5.64 -7.76 3.96
CA VAL A 31 -4.38 -7.03 3.78
C VAL A 31 -3.41 -7.81 2.90
N ILE A 32 -2.90 -7.14 1.87
CA ILE A 32 -1.77 -7.61 1.06
C ILE A 32 -0.52 -6.84 1.48
N GLU A 33 0.45 -7.54 2.04
CA GLU A 33 1.72 -6.96 2.47
C GLU A 33 2.70 -6.85 1.29
N MET A 34 3.22 -5.64 1.04
CA MET A 34 4.10 -5.34 -0.08
C MET A 34 5.47 -4.90 0.43
N SER A 35 6.37 -5.85 0.57
CA SER A 35 7.77 -5.63 0.91
C SER A 35 8.67 -6.71 0.32
N ARG A 36 9.99 -6.50 0.39
CA ARG A 36 10.99 -7.44 -0.18
C ARG A 36 10.86 -8.87 0.40
N PRO A 37 10.66 -9.06 1.72
CA PRO A 37 10.35 -10.39 2.27
C PRO A 37 9.10 -11.04 1.68
N HIS A 38 8.12 -10.25 1.22
CA HIS A 38 6.89 -10.71 0.56
C HIS A 38 7.05 -10.81 -0.97
N GLY A 39 8.27 -10.73 -1.50
CA GLY A 39 8.55 -10.85 -2.93
C GLY A 39 8.22 -9.60 -3.75
N VAL A 40 7.96 -8.46 -3.10
CA VAL A 40 7.68 -7.18 -3.76
C VAL A 40 8.86 -6.23 -3.59
N ASP A 41 9.48 -5.85 -4.71
CA ASP A 41 10.51 -4.82 -4.76
C ASP A 41 9.98 -3.60 -5.52
N LEU A 42 9.88 -2.49 -4.80
CA LEU A 42 9.35 -1.22 -5.33
C LEU A 42 10.34 -0.50 -6.25
N PHE A 43 11.64 -0.79 -6.12
CA PHE A 43 12.67 -0.15 -6.93
C PHE A 43 12.78 -0.81 -8.30
N SER A 44 12.86 -2.14 -8.33
CA SER A 44 12.89 -2.89 -9.59
C SER A 44 11.50 -3.11 -10.20
N GLY A 45 10.43 -2.90 -9.42
CA GLY A 45 9.05 -3.23 -9.80
C GLY A 45 8.74 -4.73 -9.75
N ARG A 46 9.70 -5.58 -9.36
CA ARG A 46 9.52 -7.03 -9.27
C ARG A 46 8.39 -7.37 -8.30
N GLY A 47 7.44 -8.18 -8.75
CA GLY A 47 6.31 -8.64 -7.93
C GLY A 47 5.19 -7.62 -7.74
N LEU A 48 5.41 -6.34 -8.07
CA LEU A 48 4.45 -5.25 -7.80
C LEU A 48 3.12 -5.43 -8.56
N PHE A 49 3.18 -5.76 -9.86
CA PHE A 49 1.97 -5.96 -10.66
C PHE A 49 1.09 -7.08 -10.11
N ARG A 50 1.72 -8.19 -9.67
CA ARG A 50 1.00 -9.31 -9.06
C ARG A 50 0.42 -8.94 -7.71
N ALA A 51 1.16 -8.21 -6.89
CA ALA A 51 0.70 -7.77 -5.57
C ALA A 51 -0.47 -6.79 -5.65
N LEU A 52 -0.52 -5.95 -6.69
CA LEU A 52 -1.61 -5.00 -6.90
C LEU A 52 -2.88 -5.63 -7.50
N ALA A 53 -2.80 -6.87 -8.00
CA ALA A 53 -3.96 -7.54 -8.58
C ALA A 53 -5.03 -7.80 -7.50
N GLY A 54 -6.21 -7.21 -7.68
CA GLY A 54 -7.32 -7.34 -6.74
C GLY A 54 -7.22 -6.46 -5.48
N VAL A 55 -6.26 -5.53 -5.44
CA VAL A 55 -6.17 -4.52 -4.36
C VAL A 55 -7.04 -3.32 -4.70
N ASP A 56 -7.95 -2.96 -3.79
CA ASP A 56 -8.84 -1.80 -3.95
C ASP A 56 -8.17 -0.50 -3.53
N VAL A 57 -7.35 -0.57 -2.47
CA VAL A 57 -6.70 0.60 -1.85
C VAL A 57 -5.26 0.25 -1.52
N VAL A 58 -4.34 1.17 -1.79
CA VAL A 58 -2.93 1.04 -1.39
C VAL A 58 -2.61 2.10 -0.34
N ILE A 59 -1.99 1.68 0.75
CA ILE A 59 -1.39 2.56 1.76
C ILE A 59 0.13 2.47 1.56
N ASP A 60 0.73 3.59 1.15
CA ASP A 60 2.19 3.72 1.05
C ASP A 60 2.76 4.33 2.32
N VAL A 61 3.62 3.56 2.98
CA VAL A 61 4.32 3.94 4.21
C VAL A 61 5.83 3.98 4.00
N SER A 62 6.29 3.94 2.74
CA SER A 62 7.72 4.02 2.44
C SER A 62 8.27 5.40 2.80
N ASN A 63 9.36 5.42 3.57
CA ASN A 63 10.13 6.63 3.82
C ASN A 63 11.48 6.54 3.10
N PRO A 64 11.63 7.16 1.93
CA PRO A 64 12.88 7.12 1.19
C PRO A 64 14.01 7.83 1.96
N PRO A 65 15.26 7.33 1.92
CA PRO A 65 16.37 7.95 2.62
C PRO A 65 16.65 9.37 2.09
N PRO A 66 17.08 10.31 2.96
CA PRO A 66 17.37 11.68 2.55
C PRO A 66 18.49 11.71 1.50
N GLY A 67 18.33 12.57 0.48
CA GLY A 67 19.32 12.77 -0.60
C GLY A 67 19.03 12.09 -1.93
N ARG A 68 17.85 11.45 -2.10
CA ARG A 68 17.44 10.84 -3.37
C ARG A 68 16.26 11.59 -4.00
N PRO A 69 16.33 12.04 -5.26
CA PRO A 69 15.21 12.72 -5.91
C PRO A 69 14.04 11.74 -6.06
N GLY A 70 12.83 12.18 -5.69
CA GLY A 70 11.64 11.33 -5.57
C GLY A 70 11.29 10.95 -4.13
N GLY A 71 12.02 11.48 -3.15
CA GLY A 71 11.76 11.24 -1.73
C GLY A 71 10.47 11.90 -1.23
N ALA A 72 9.31 11.29 -1.49
CA ALA A 72 8.02 11.77 -0.99
C ALA A 72 7.90 11.53 0.52
N GLY A 73 8.55 12.37 1.32
CA GLY A 73 8.28 12.57 2.74
C GLY A 73 6.96 13.31 2.98
N GLN A 74 5.89 12.88 2.31
CA GLN A 74 4.52 13.25 2.65
C GLN A 74 3.74 11.95 2.69
N ALA A 75 3.06 11.69 3.81
CA ALA A 75 2.01 10.68 3.88
C ALA A 75 0.96 11.00 2.81
N ALA A 76 1.20 10.55 1.58
CA ALA A 76 0.27 10.67 0.49
C ALA A 76 -0.81 9.62 0.74
N THR A 77 -1.78 9.97 1.59
CA THR A 77 -3.12 9.38 1.45
C THR A 77 -3.66 9.86 0.11
N ARG A 78 -3.23 9.23 -0.99
CA ARG A 78 -3.90 9.36 -2.28
C ARG A 78 -5.21 8.61 -2.15
N ARG A 79 -6.24 9.29 -1.63
CA ARG A 79 -7.61 8.92 -1.97
C ARG A 79 -7.74 9.07 -3.48
N ARG A 80 -7.70 7.95 -4.20
CA ARG A 80 -8.49 7.85 -5.42
C ARG A 80 -9.95 7.78 -4.97
N THR A 81 -10.55 8.95 -4.74
CA THR A 81 -11.99 9.12 -4.97
C THR A 81 -12.20 8.87 -6.46
N ARG A 82 -12.99 7.84 -6.80
CA ARG A 82 -13.67 7.86 -8.09
C ARG A 82 -14.53 9.12 -8.09
N ASP A 83 -14.22 10.09 -8.94
CA ASP A 83 -15.25 11.03 -9.35
C ASP A 83 -16.29 10.24 -10.13
N LEU A 84 -17.50 10.17 -9.59
CA LEU A 84 -18.65 9.44 -10.13
C LEU A 84 -19.44 10.28 -11.15
N SER A 85 -18.89 11.37 -11.69
CA SER A 85 -19.58 12.21 -12.69
C SER A 85 -19.69 11.59 -14.10
N LYS A 86 -19.19 10.37 -14.35
CA LYS A 86 -19.27 9.70 -15.67
C LYS A 86 -19.63 8.21 -15.64
N ILE A 87 -20.52 7.80 -14.75
CA ILE A 87 -21.33 6.59 -14.92
C ILE A 87 -22.80 6.98 -14.77
#